data_AF-A0A1V8NLK9-F1
#
_entry.id   AF-A0A1V8NLK9-F1
#
_cell.length_a   1.000
_cell.length_b   1.000
_cell.length_c   1.000
_cell.angle_alpha   90.00
_cell.angle_beta   90.00
_cell.angle_gamma   90.00
#
_symmetry.space_group_name_H-M   'P 1'
#
loop_
_entity.id
_entity.type
_entity.pdbx_description
1 polymer ?
#
loop_
_entity_poly.entity_id
_entity_poly.type
_entity_poly.pdbx_seq_one_letter_code
_entity_poly.pdbx_strand_id
1 'polypeptide(L)' 'MNLLESQVLEKMKVLSQEKQQEVLDFVEFLISRATPQASSIELPQPLESSFVEAARQYVGCTEGPGDLSTNPNYMEGYGT' A
#
# COMPACT_ATOMS: atom_id res chain seq x y z
N MET A 1 25.33 17.90 -18.58
CA MET A 1 25.29 16.89 -17.51
C MET A 1 25.36 17.62 -16.18
N ASN A 2 24.30 17.57 -15.42
CA ASN A 2 24.24 18.08 -14.06
C ASN A 2 25.09 17.18 -13.14
N LEU A 3 25.74 17.76 -12.12
CA LEU A 3 26.59 17.01 -11.17
C LEU A 3 25.82 15.86 -10.50
N LEU A 4 24.53 16.08 -10.24
CA LEU A 4 23.64 15.10 -9.63
C LEU A 4 23.40 13.89 -10.55
N GLU A 5 23.20 14.12 -11.86
CA GLU A 5 22.97 13.04 -12.83
C GLU A 5 24.18 12.10 -12.90
N SER A 6 25.39 12.68 -12.91
CA SER A 6 26.64 11.89 -12.92
C SER A 6 26.81 11.04 -11.66
N GLN A 7 26.49 11.58 -10.47
CA GLN A 7 26.57 10.83 -9.22
C GLN A 7 25.56 9.68 -9.17
N VAL A 8 24.32 9.91 -9.63
CA VAL A 8 23.29 8.87 -9.68
C VAL A 8 23.73 7.74 -10.61
N LEU A 9 24.22 8.04 -11.81
CA LEU A 9 24.71 7.04 -12.75
C LEU A 9 25.90 6.24 -12.21
N GLU A 10 26.84 6.89 -11.51
CA GLU A 10 27.98 6.21 -10.89
C GLU A 10 27.52 5.24 -9.80
N LYS A 11 26.61 5.67 -8.91
CA LYS A 11 26.07 4.81 -7.85
C LYS A 11 25.24 3.66 -8.42
N MET A 12 24.46 3.90 -9.47
CA MET A 12 23.62 2.88 -10.10
C MET A 12 24.46 1.77 -10.75
N LYS A 13 25.63 2.08 -11.31
CA LYS A 13 26.56 1.10 -11.89
C LYS A 13 27.19 0.15 -10.86
N VAL A 14 27.22 0.52 -9.58
CA VAL A 14 27.75 -0.32 -8.49
C VAL A 14 26.71 -1.33 -8.00
N LEU A 15 25.42 -1.07 -8.24
CA LEU A 15 24.32 -1.92 -7.80
C LEU A 15 24.21 -3.19 -8.66
N SER A 16 23.69 -4.27 -8.06
CA SER A 16 23.28 -5.47 -8.80
C SER A 16 22.11 -5.15 -9.73
N GLN A 17 21.92 -5.98 -10.77
CA GLN A 17 20.85 -5.79 -11.75
C GLN A 17 19.45 -5.75 -11.11
N GLU A 18 19.21 -6.56 -10.07
CA GLU A 18 17.96 -6.55 -9.31
C GLU A 18 17.70 -5.18 -8.65
N LYS A 19 18.74 -4.60 -8.02
CA LYS A 19 18.63 -3.30 -7.36
C LYS A 19 18.57 -2.14 -8.37
N GLN A 20 19.10 -2.30 -9.57
CA GLN A 20 18.92 -1.34 -10.64
C GLN A 20 17.45 -1.29 -11.12
N GLN A 21 16.78 -2.43 -11.18
CA GLN A 21 15.35 -2.48 -11.50
C GLN A 21 14.50 -1.80 -10.42
N GLU A 22 14.80 -2.06 -9.14
CA GLU A 22 14.11 -1.40 -8.02
C GLU A 22 14.28 0.14 -8.05
N VAL A 23 15.47 0.62 -8.43
CA VAL A 23 15.72 2.05 -8.62
C VAL A 23 14.89 2.62 -9.78
N LEU A 24 14.77 1.88 -10.89
CA LEU A 24 13.94 2.30 -12.02
C LEU A 24 12.48 2.41 -11.61
N ASP A 25 11.94 1.38 -10.95
CA ASP A 25 10.56 1.35 -10.46
C ASP A 25 10.28 2.53 -9.51
N PHE A 26 11.24 2.86 -8.64
CA PHE A 26 11.13 4.00 -7.73
C PHE A 26 11.13 5.35 -8.46
N VAL A 27 11.96 5.52 -9.48
CA VAL A 27 11.97 6.74 -10.29
C VAL A 27 10.66 6.90 -11.05
N GLU A 28 10.13 5.83 -11.63
CA GLU A 28 8.82 5.83 -12.30
C GLU A 28 7.70 6.22 -11.33
N PHE A 29 7.72 5.69 -10.10
CA PHE A 29 6.79 6.08 -9.04
C PHE A 29 6.88 7.56 -8.67
N LEU A 30 8.10 8.12 -8.60
CA LEU A 30 8.27 9.55 -8.33
C LEU A 30 7.71 10.42 -9.46
N ILE A 31 7.92 10.01 -10.71
CA ILE A 31 7.39 10.70 -11.89
C ILE A 31 5.86 10.63 -11.91
N SER A 32 5.28 9.47 -11.61
CA SER A 32 3.82 9.31 -11.57
C SER A 32 3.16 10.16 -10.48
N ARG A 33 3.87 10.41 -9.37
CA ARG A 33 3.39 11.29 -8.29
C ARG A 33 3.60 12.77 -8.60
N ALA A 34 4.70 13.12 -9.24
CA ALA A 34 5.04 14.50 -9.59
C ALA A 34 4.23 15.03 -10.78
N THR A 35 3.76 14.13 -11.65
CA THR A 35 2.85 14.47 -12.75
C THR A 35 1.43 14.34 -12.22
N PRO A 36 0.73 15.43 -11.87
CA PRO A 36 -0.71 15.34 -11.65
C PRO A 36 -1.30 14.82 -12.97
N GLN A 37 -1.74 13.57 -12.97
CA GLN A 37 -2.40 13.03 -14.13
C GLN A 37 -3.60 13.93 -14.39
N ALA A 38 -3.56 14.62 -15.53
CA ALA A 38 -4.73 15.19 -16.17
C ALA A 38 -5.62 14.06 -16.70
N SER A 39 -6.00 13.13 -15.83
CA SER A 39 -7.16 12.29 -16.03
C SER A 39 -8.34 13.11 -15.52
N SER A 40 -8.87 13.97 -16.40
CA SER A 40 -10.29 14.32 -16.37
C SER A 40 -11.09 13.03 -16.55
N ILE A 41 -11.22 12.29 -15.47
CA ILE A 41 -12.43 11.57 -15.18
C ILE A 41 -13.02 12.40 -14.05
N GLU A 42 -14.20 12.97 -14.27
CA GLU A 42 -15.08 13.37 -13.18
C GLU A 42 -15.32 12.13 -12.32
N LEU A 43 -14.41 11.83 -11.39
CA LEU A 43 -14.76 11.07 -10.22
C LEU A 43 -15.70 11.99 -9.44
N PRO A 44 -16.93 11.53 -9.09
CA PRO A 44 -17.65 12.19 -8.01
C PRO A 44 -16.68 12.25 -6.86
N GLN A 45 -16.48 13.46 -6.33
CA GLN A 45 -15.56 13.75 -5.23
C GLN A 45 -15.49 12.55 -4.30
N PRO A 46 -14.30 11.95 -4.02
CA PRO A 46 -14.24 10.96 -2.99
C PRO A 46 -14.60 11.71 -1.71
N LEU A 47 -15.85 11.54 -1.27
CA LEU A 47 -16.27 11.86 0.07
C LEU A 47 -15.15 11.32 0.96
N GLU A 48 -14.47 12.21 1.68
CA GLU A 48 -13.33 11.89 2.55
C GLU A 48 -13.80 10.96 3.67
N SER A 49 -14.06 9.72 3.28
CA SER A 49 -14.46 8.64 4.12
C SER A 49 -13.15 8.06 4.60
N SER A 50 -12.88 8.29 5.89
CA SER A 50 -11.85 7.55 6.60
C SER A 50 -11.97 6.06 6.23
N PHE A 51 -10.84 5.36 6.15
CA PHE A 51 -10.81 3.91 5.91
C PHE A 51 -11.80 3.16 6.83
N VAL A 52 -11.98 3.66 8.06
CA VAL A 52 -12.96 3.15 9.03
C VAL A 52 -14.40 3.29 8.51
N GLU A 53 -14.75 4.43 7.95
CA GLU A 53 -16.08 4.72 7.40
C GLU A 53 -16.37 3.83 6.18
N ALA A 54 -15.36 3.63 5.31
CA ALA A 54 -15.45 2.72 4.17
C ALA A 54 -15.53 1.24 4.60
N ALA A 55 -14.89 0.88 5.70
CA ALA A 55 -14.91 -0.48 6.25
C ALA A 55 -16.21 -0.81 7.01
N ARG A 56 -16.98 0.19 7.48
CA ARG A 56 -18.23 -0.02 8.25
C ARG A 56 -19.22 -0.93 7.52
N GLN A 57 -19.36 -0.77 6.21
CA GLN A 57 -20.29 -1.59 5.41
C GLN A 57 -19.90 -3.07 5.32
N TYR A 58 -18.65 -3.41 5.67
CA TYR A 58 -18.14 -4.79 5.66
C TYR A 58 -18.09 -5.41 7.06
N VAL A 59 -18.37 -4.63 8.12
CA VAL A 59 -18.48 -5.15 9.49
C VAL A 59 -19.68 -6.09 9.56
N GLY A 60 -19.43 -7.37 9.82
CA GLY A 60 -20.47 -8.40 9.88
C GLY A 60 -20.86 -9.03 8.54
N CYS A 61 -20.26 -8.61 7.41
CA CYS A 61 -20.48 -9.24 6.09
C CYS A 61 -19.66 -10.51 5.90
N THR A 62 -18.70 -10.78 6.79
CA THR A 62 -17.96 -12.04 6.78
C THR A 62 -18.80 -13.12 7.45
N GLU A 63 -19.18 -14.16 6.70
CA GLU A 63 -19.66 -15.42 7.26
C GLU A 63 -18.49 -16.09 7.98
N GLY A 64 -18.32 -15.75 9.26
CA GLY A 64 -17.56 -16.57 10.19
C GLY A 64 -18.43 -17.74 10.65
N PRO A 65 -17.84 -18.83 11.19
CA PRO A 65 -18.61 -19.84 11.89
C PRO A 65 -19.49 -19.14 12.94
N GLY A 66 -20.79 -19.44 12.94
CA GLY A 66 -21.78 -18.81 13.83
C GLY A 66 -21.52 -19.06 15.32
N ASP A 67 -20.53 -19.91 15.62
CA ASP A 67 -19.97 -20.16 16.94
C ASP A 67 -18.49 -19.73 16.95
N LEU A 68 -18.13 -18.93 17.96
CA LEU A 68 -16.76 -18.48 18.18
C LEU A 68 -15.85 -19.60 18.73
N SER A 69 -16.39 -20.80 18.95
CA SER A 69 -15.68 -22.00 19.43
C SER A 69 -14.63 -22.59 18.49
N THR A 70 -14.36 -21.95 17.35
CA THR A 70 -13.28 -22.33 16.42
C THR A 70 -11.89 -22.38 17.10
N ASN A 71 -11.76 -21.82 18.31
CA ASN A 71 -10.61 -22.03 19.20
C ASN A 71 -11.08 -22.74 20.49
N PRO A 72 -10.91 -24.07 20.61
CA PRO A 72 -11.30 -24.80 21.83
C PRO A 72 -10.51 -24.37 23.07
N ASN A 73 -9.34 -23.74 22.89
CA ASN A 73 -8.49 -23.27 23.99
C ASN A 73 -8.77 -21.82 24.39
N TYR A 74 -9.74 -21.12 23.79
CA TYR A 74 -9.96 -19.69 24.07
C TYR A 74 -10.42 -19.39 25.51
N MET A 75 -11.04 -20.37 26.19
CA MET A 75 -11.48 -20.23 27.59
C MET A 75 -10.45 -20.75 28.60
N GLU A 76 -9.28 -21.20 28.14
CA GLU A 76 -8.23 -21.72 29.02
C GLU A 76 -7.64 -20.56 29.85
N GLY A 77 -7.87 -20.60 31.18
CA GLY A 77 -7.40 -19.56 32.10
C GLY A 77 -8.39 -18.45 32.46
N TYR A 78 -9.62 -18.47 31.92
CA TYR A 78 -10.70 -17.59 32.39
C TYR A 78 -11.50 -18.25 33.52
N GLY A 79 -11.66 -17.57 34.66
CA GLY A 79 -12.53 -18.01 35.77
C GLY A 79 -11.83 -18.62 36.99
N THR A 80 -10.53 -18.38 37.17
CA THR A 80 -9.83 -18.64 38.45
C THR A 80 -10.05 -17.52 39.46
#